data_AF-A0A939R6X3-F1
#
_entry.id   AF-A0A939R6X3-F1
#
_cell.length_a   1.000
_cell.length_b   1.000
_cell.length_c   1.000
_cell.angle_alpha   90.00
_cell.angle_beta   90.00
_cell.angle_gamma   90.00
#
_symmetry.space_group_name_H-M   'P 1'
#
loop_
_entity.id
_entity.type
_entity.pdbx_description
1 polymer ?
#
loop_
_entity_poly.entity_id
_entity_poly.type
_entity_poly.pdbx_seq_one_letter_code
_entity_poly.pdbx_strand_id
1 'polypeptide(L)'
;TTDKNLKELANYSASIENAYDSSYVFYKVINNCNYYLAHRDSTLKTGSTNVVIDEYIAVAAWRAWAYLQLARIYCGNAEGLTIPFFTEPLTSISQIEAKAADPGCQKNLSQIVEALAPELEQLLSRYPNTRVPSFNATAYSIGTTNWGASKLIDMSKIFVPVQVVLGDMYLETAQYQKAAEKYADYLCKYEVLPEDCTSYRMRGEDNIKPDDYSEVFNQMNDNYCGRWGTNARPVDVVSYIPMAVSSQNGKTTTIPLSFGYDFYSINQSSYCPRAENIQIQPSRTFYALTDSADYYYYPKSYNGQTLNTSYPTDVKKYKAGDGRASITSQNSDPDFAILYRNPSDITQTYVSKVVNANVYLYRASTIYLHLAEALNAMEYTDAAFAILKNGISTYLENLVRKPTIDSEGKIVLNEDGTPKIEPYKYMSQKSVDMLGTTLPFLSAQYREIFNANDVYGIHAHGSCTYNVKENELAQSARGSRATALGSQMNTHYLPDVIIGEKMKEIAKKYDVKVGTSKADSVAAMLDLLCDEYAKEFAFEGRRFYDLQRIARHFNEMGIWGGDFGSRWFVEKLSGNKPQKDLHDPRNWYLPFK
;
A
#
# COMPACT_ATOMS: atom_id res chain seq x y z
N THR A 1 -28.39 5.37 12.76
CA THR A 1 -27.84 6.06 13.97
C THR A 1 -26.33 5.99 13.94
N THR A 2 -25.57 7.01 14.33
CA THR A 2 -24.09 6.92 14.33
C THR A 2 -23.59 6.13 15.53
N ASP A 3 -22.76 5.11 15.28
CA ASP A 3 -22.15 4.27 16.31
C ASP A 3 -21.33 5.08 17.33
N LYS A 4 -21.40 4.68 18.61
CA LYS A 4 -20.68 5.32 19.72
C LYS A 4 -19.20 4.93 19.72
N ASN A 5 -18.91 3.64 19.60
CA ASN A 5 -17.57 3.08 19.71
C ASN A 5 -16.68 3.56 18.55
N LEU A 6 -17.21 3.65 17.33
CA LEU A 6 -16.49 4.22 16.18
C LEU A 6 -16.18 5.72 16.36
N LYS A 7 -17.08 6.49 16.96
CA LYS A 7 -16.80 7.90 17.31
C LYS A 7 -15.67 8.00 18.32
N GLU A 8 -15.71 7.17 19.37
CA GLU A 8 -14.72 7.13 20.45
C GLU A 8 -13.33 6.71 19.95
N LEU A 9 -13.25 5.80 18.97
CA LEU A 9 -12.00 5.48 18.28
C LEU A 9 -11.51 6.68 17.45
N ALA A 10 -12.39 7.26 16.61
CA ALA A 10 -12.00 8.35 15.72
C ALA A 10 -11.50 9.58 16.49
N ASN A 11 -12.20 9.99 17.55
CA ASN A 11 -11.89 11.17 18.35
C ASN A 11 -10.95 10.88 19.54
N TYR A 12 -10.30 9.71 19.61
CA TYR A 12 -9.37 9.33 20.67
C TYR A 12 -9.94 9.31 22.11
N SER A 13 -11.26 9.24 22.30
CA SER A 13 -11.88 9.07 23.62
C SER A 13 -12.23 7.63 24.00
N ALA A 14 -11.82 6.63 23.20
CA ALA A 14 -12.01 5.21 23.49
C ALA A 14 -11.39 4.80 24.84
N SER A 15 -12.20 4.10 25.63
CA SER A 15 -11.82 3.40 26.86
C SER A 15 -11.71 1.89 26.62
N ILE A 16 -11.25 1.17 27.63
CA ILE A 16 -11.21 -0.31 27.72
C ILE A 16 -12.59 -1.01 27.69
N GLU A 17 -13.66 -0.27 27.39
CA GLU A 17 -15.04 -0.76 27.22
C GLU A 17 -15.51 -0.65 25.75
N ASN A 18 -14.68 -0.10 24.86
CA ASN A 18 -15.03 0.09 23.45
C ASN A 18 -15.25 -1.25 22.74
N ALA A 19 -16.40 -1.42 22.09
CA ALA A 19 -16.82 -2.71 21.53
C ALA A 19 -15.94 -3.27 20.39
N TYR A 20 -14.98 -2.50 19.88
CA TYR A 20 -14.02 -2.93 18.86
C TYR A 20 -12.59 -3.13 19.42
N ASP A 21 -12.36 -2.83 20.70
CA ASP A 21 -11.07 -2.96 21.39
C ASP A 21 -10.98 -4.32 22.11
N SER A 22 -9.93 -5.11 21.86
CA SER A 22 -9.77 -6.44 22.48
C SER A 22 -8.38 -7.07 22.29
N SER A 23 -7.43 -6.72 23.16
CA SER A 23 -6.11 -7.36 23.34
C SER A 23 -6.17 -8.89 23.34
N TYR A 24 -7.18 -9.46 24.03
CA TYR A 24 -7.44 -10.89 24.17
C TYR A 24 -7.48 -11.67 22.83
N VAL A 25 -7.96 -11.05 21.73
CA VAL A 25 -8.06 -11.75 20.43
C VAL A 25 -6.68 -12.01 19.86
N PHE A 26 -5.74 -11.05 19.97
CA PHE A 26 -4.35 -11.24 19.56
C PHE A 26 -3.66 -12.27 20.46
N TYR A 27 -3.82 -12.19 21.79
CA TYR A 27 -3.22 -13.18 22.71
C TYR A 27 -3.74 -14.60 22.48
N LYS A 28 -5.00 -14.76 22.06
CA LYS A 28 -5.54 -16.06 21.65
C LYS A 28 -4.86 -16.62 20.39
N VAL A 29 -4.57 -15.77 19.39
CA VAL A 29 -3.79 -16.18 18.21
C VAL A 29 -2.36 -16.52 18.61
N ILE A 30 -1.68 -15.64 19.36
CA ILE A 30 -0.32 -15.82 19.87
C ILE A 30 -0.18 -17.13 20.64
N ASN A 31 -1.06 -17.42 21.59
CA ASN A 31 -0.96 -18.62 22.40
C ASN A 31 -1.23 -19.91 21.60
N ASN A 32 -2.14 -19.86 20.61
CA ASN A 32 -2.32 -20.96 19.67
C ASN A 32 -1.06 -21.20 18.83
N CYS A 33 -0.40 -20.14 18.35
CA CYS A 33 0.88 -20.24 17.64
C CYS A 33 1.98 -20.82 18.56
N ASN A 34 2.11 -20.34 19.80
CA ASN A 34 3.06 -20.87 20.78
C ASN A 34 2.82 -22.36 21.03
N TYR A 35 1.57 -22.76 21.27
CA TYR A 35 1.21 -24.16 21.48
C TYR A 35 1.57 -25.04 20.27
N TYR A 36 1.30 -24.58 19.05
CA TYR A 36 1.69 -25.29 17.84
C TYR A 36 3.23 -25.40 17.72
N LEU A 37 3.95 -24.29 17.84
CA LEU A 37 5.41 -24.22 17.61
C LEU A 37 6.21 -25.02 18.65
N ALA A 38 5.67 -25.20 19.86
CA ALA A 38 6.27 -25.99 20.93
C ALA A 38 6.03 -27.51 20.80
N HIS A 39 4.99 -27.95 20.08
CA HIS A 39 4.58 -29.37 20.03
C HIS A 39 4.63 -30.00 18.64
N ARG A 40 4.74 -29.22 17.56
CA ARG A 40 4.77 -29.77 16.19
C ARG A 40 6.13 -30.38 15.88
N ASP A 41 6.13 -31.68 15.55
CA ASP A 41 7.31 -32.35 15.01
C ASP A 41 7.72 -31.74 13.65
N SER A 42 8.81 -30.97 13.67
CA SER A 42 9.41 -30.33 12.50
C SER A 42 10.28 -31.28 11.67
N THR A 43 10.35 -32.56 12.00
CA THR A 43 11.19 -33.57 11.31
C THR A 43 10.42 -34.46 10.35
N LEU A 44 9.09 -34.44 10.40
CA LEU A 44 8.18 -35.22 9.55
C LEU A 44 8.44 -35.02 8.04
N LYS A 45 8.53 -36.14 7.32
CA LYS A 45 8.87 -36.19 5.89
C LYS A 45 7.99 -37.17 5.11
N THR A 46 7.82 -36.87 3.83
CA THR A 46 7.34 -37.80 2.81
C THR A 46 8.44 -37.98 1.77
N GLY A 47 9.10 -39.14 1.79
CA GLY A 47 10.34 -39.34 1.04
C GLY A 47 11.46 -38.44 1.57
N SER A 48 12.11 -37.68 0.67
CA SER A 48 13.12 -36.69 1.02
C SER A 48 12.54 -35.36 1.54
N THR A 49 11.28 -35.04 1.19
CA THR A 49 10.65 -33.74 1.43
C THR A 49 10.13 -33.61 2.86
N ASN A 50 10.49 -32.53 3.55
CA ASN A 50 9.85 -32.14 4.81
C ASN A 50 8.47 -31.53 4.51
N VAL A 51 7.41 -32.10 5.08
CA VAL A 51 6.00 -31.73 4.76
C VAL A 51 5.38 -30.79 5.80
N VAL A 52 6.18 -30.28 6.74
CA VAL A 52 5.71 -29.49 7.89
C VAL A 52 6.35 -28.11 7.95
N ILE A 53 7.55 -27.94 7.38
CA ILE A 53 8.35 -26.74 7.65
C ILE A 53 7.72 -25.44 7.15
N ASP A 54 7.06 -25.44 5.99
CA ASP A 54 6.33 -24.27 5.49
C ASP A 54 5.14 -23.88 6.41
N GLU A 55 4.46 -24.88 6.98
CA GLU A 55 3.38 -24.67 7.98
C GLU A 55 3.95 -24.10 9.28
N TYR A 56 5.07 -24.67 9.77
CA TYR A 56 5.77 -24.19 10.97
C TYR A 56 6.25 -22.74 10.83
N ILE A 57 6.89 -22.42 9.71
CA ILE A 57 7.40 -21.08 9.39
C ILE A 57 6.23 -20.09 9.24
N ALA A 58 5.13 -20.48 8.63
CA ALA A 58 3.95 -19.62 8.51
C ALA A 58 3.23 -19.38 9.85
N VAL A 59 3.24 -20.34 10.78
CA VAL A 59 2.74 -20.14 12.16
C VAL A 59 3.66 -19.21 12.97
N ALA A 60 4.98 -19.28 12.79
CA ALA A 60 5.92 -18.31 13.38
C ALA A 60 5.69 -16.90 12.83
N ALA A 61 5.48 -16.76 11.52
CA ALA A 61 5.10 -15.48 10.90
C ALA A 61 3.77 -14.93 11.44
N TRP A 62 2.76 -15.79 11.64
CA TRP A 62 1.48 -15.41 12.26
C TRP A 62 1.65 -14.92 13.70
N ARG A 63 2.52 -15.54 14.51
CA ARG A 63 2.87 -15.05 15.87
C ARG A 63 3.47 -13.64 15.82
N ALA A 64 4.47 -13.44 14.97
CA ALA A 64 5.14 -12.15 14.83
C ALA A 64 4.19 -11.07 14.30
N TRP A 65 3.36 -11.39 13.30
CA TRP A 65 2.34 -10.47 12.80
C TRP A 65 1.32 -10.07 13.88
N ALA A 66 0.85 -11.03 14.69
CA ALA A 66 -0.12 -10.78 15.75
C ALA A 66 0.47 -9.90 16.87
N TYR A 67 1.71 -10.16 17.28
CA TYR A 67 2.45 -9.29 18.21
C TYR A 67 2.70 -7.90 17.62
N LEU A 68 3.00 -7.79 16.32
CA LEU A 68 3.22 -6.50 15.67
C LEU A 68 1.96 -5.64 15.61
N GLN A 69 0.80 -6.23 15.28
CA GLN A 69 -0.47 -5.49 15.30
C GLN A 69 -0.84 -5.09 16.73
N LEU A 70 -0.67 -5.99 17.70
CA LEU A 70 -0.91 -5.72 19.11
C LEU A 70 -0.02 -4.54 19.61
N ALA A 71 1.27 -4.55 19.27
CA ALA A 71 2.17 -3.45 19.61
C ALA A 71 1.78 -2.13 18.93
N ARG A 72 1.44 -2.15 17.63
CA ARG A 72 0.95 -0.98 16.88
C ARG A 72 -0.31 -0.34 17.50
N ILE A 73 -1.19 -1.15 18.12
CA ILE A 73 -2.45 -0.67 18.71
C ILE A 73 -2.24 -0.07 20.12
N TYR A 74 -1.43 -0.70 20.98
CA TYR A 74 -1.40 -0.40 22.42
C TYR A 74 -0.14 0.28 22.97
N CYS A 75 0.99 0.28 22.27
CA CYS A 75 2.23 0.88 22.82
C CYS A 75 3.17 1.53 21.81
N GLY A 76 3.35 0.93 20.62
CA GLY A 76 4.38 1.32 19.67
C GLY A 76 5.74 1.42 20.36
N ASN A 77 6.38 2.59 20.22
CA ASN A 77 7.63 2.94 20.93
C ASN A 77 7.45 4.16 21.86
N ALA A 78 6.21 4.45 22.32
CA ALA A 78 5.96 5.57 23.22
C ALA A 78 6.48 5.30 24.65
N GLU A 79 6.96 6.35 25.32
CA GLU A 79 7.53 6.25 26.66
C GLU A 79 6.52 5.71 27.69
N GLY A 80 6.92 4.69 28.43
CA GLY A 80 6.10 4.07 29.49
C GLY A 80 4.97 3.16 28.99
N LEU A 81 4.81 2.95 27.68
CA LEU A 81 3.83 2.00 27.14
C LEU A 81 4.50 0.67 26.75
N THR A 82 3.95 -0.43 27.24
CA THR A 82 4.42 -1.80 27.01
C THR A 82 3.23 -2.77 27.01
N ILE A 83 3.44 -3.97 26.48
CA ILE A 83 2.51 -5.11 26.53
C ILE A 83 3.22 -6.39 27.01
N PRO A 84 2.52 -7.33 27.68
CA PRO A 84 3.07 -8.63 28.03
C PRO A 84 3.52 -9.44 26.81
N PHE A 85 4.66 -10.11 26.93
CA PHE A 85 5.30 -10.90 25.89
C PHE A 85 5.73 -12.28 26.39
N PHE A 86 5.38 -13.31 25.63
CA PHE A 86 5.67 -14.73 25.88
C PHE A 86 5.65 -15.53 24.56
N THR A 87 6.57 -16.47 24.41
CA THR A 87 6.69 -17.37 23.25
C THR A 87 6.45 -18.84 23.61
N GLU A 88 6.37 -19.14 24.89
CA GLU A 88 5.91 -20.39 25.48
C GLU A 88 4.37 -20.53 25.45
N PRO A 89 3.81 -21.76 25.47
CA PRO A 89 2.36 -21.97 25.59
C PRO A 89 1.91 -21.74 27.04
N LEU A 90 0.92 -20.86 27.24
CA LEU A 90 0.29 -20.64 28.54
C LEU A 90 -1.02 -21.47 28.60
N THR A 91 -1.12 -22.37 29.57
CA THR A 91 -2.22 -23.36 29.65
C THR A 91 -3.13 -23.18 30.87
N SER A 92 -2.84 -22.20 31.73
CA SER A 92 -3.59 -21.91 32.96
C SER A 92 -3.66 -20.41 33.24
N ILE A 93 -4.69 -19.98 33.98
CA ILE A 93 -4.91 -18.56 34.35
C ILE A 93 -3.73 -18.02 35.16
N SER A 94 -3.23 -18.78 36.14
CA SER A 94 -2.11 -18.35 37.00
C SER A 94 -0.79 -18.14 36.23
N GLN A 95 -0.55 -18.88 35.14
CA GLN A 95 0.58 -18.61 34.24
C GLN A 95 0.40 -17.29 33.50
N ILE A 96 -0.82 -16.97 33.05
CA ILE A 96 -1.14 -15.72 32.35
C ILE A 96 -1.01 -14.54 33.32
N GLU A 97 -1.56 -14.65 34.53
CA GLU A 97 -1.44 -13.63 35.58
C GLU A 97 0.02 -13.39 35.97
N ALA A 98 0.82 -14.45 36.19
CA ALA A 98 2.24 -14.32 36.48
C ALA A 98 3.03 -13.65 35.33
N LYS A 99 2.72 -13.98 34.07
CA LYS A 99 3.37 -13.39 32.89
C LYS A 99 2.94 -11.95 32.61
N ALA A 100 1.70 -11.60 32.96
CA ALA A 100 1.21 -10.22 32.89
C ALA A 100 1.77 -9.34 34.00
N ALA A 101 2.03 -9.90 35.19
CA ALA A 101 2.60 -9.18 36.33
C ALA A 101 4.13 -9.05 36.32
N ASP A 102 4.85 -9.91 35.58
CA ASP A 102 6.32 -9.86 35.47
C ASP A 102 6.80 -8.65 34.63
N PRO A 103 7.56 -7.70 35.23
CA PRO A 103 8.16 -6.59 34.49
C PRO A 103 9.13 -7.03 33.39
N GLY A 104 9.82 -8.16 33.57
CA GLY A 104 10.74 -8.73 32.58
C GLY A 104 10.04 -9.28 31.34
N CYS A 105 8.73 -9.54 31.42
CA CYS A 105 7.89 -9.92 30.29
C CYS A 105 7.19 -8.73 29.61
N GLN A 106 7.35 -7.49 30.10
CA GLN A 106 6.78 -6.31 29.43
C GLN A 106 7.69 -5.80 28.31
N LYS A 107 7.13 -5.55 27.13
CA LYS A 107 7.88 -5.05 25.97
C LYS A 107 7.15 -3.98 25.17
N ASN A 108 7.90 -3.06 24.57
CA ASN A 108 7.43 -2.17 23.51
C ASN A 108 7.66 -2.80 22.11
N LEU A 109 7.28 -2.12 21.03
CA LEU A 109 7.38 -2.62 19.66
C LEU A 109 8.83 -2.97 19.28
N SER A 110 9.79 -2.08 19.53
CA SER A 110 11.21 -2.37 19.23
C SER A 110 11.73 -3.61 19.95
N GLN A 111 11.39 -3.79 21.23
CA GLN A 111 11.80 -4.95 22.03
C GLN A 111 11.11 -6.26 21.61
N ILE A 112 9.93 -6.18 20.99
CA ILE A 112 9.21 -7.30 20.36
C ILE A 112 9.86 -7.67 19.03
N VAL A 113 10.22 -6.67 18.22
CA VAL A 113 10.95 -6.87 16.95
C VAL A 113 12.33 -7.49 17.21
N GLU A 114 13.06 -6.98 18.19
CA GLU A 114 14.35 -7.55 18.64
C GLU A 114 14.21 -9.02 19.07
N ALA A 115 13.12 -9.39 19.73
CA ALA A 115 12.89 -10.74 20.22
C ALA A 115 12.42 -11.74 19.13
N LEU A 116 11.72 -11.29 18.08
CA LEU A 116 11.09 -12.17 17.09
C LEU A 116 11.72 -12.13 15.69
N ALA A 117 12.34 -11.02 15.26
CA ALA A 117 12.98 -10.96 13.95
C ALA A 117 14.13 -11.97 13.79
N PRO A 118 15.03 -12.19 14.78
CA PRO A 118 16.12 -13.17 14.66
C PRO A 118 15.63 -14.61 14.46
N GLU A 119 14.48 -14.99 15.03
CA GLU A 119 13.85 -16.30 14.82
C GLU A 119 13.44 -16.49 13.36
N LEU A 120 12.72 -15.51 12.80
CA LEU A 120 12.26 -15.54 11.41
C LEU A 120 13.42 -15.49 10.41
N GLU A 121 14.48 -14.73 10.71
CA GLU A 121 15.71 -14.71 9.92
C GLU A 121 16.43 -16.07 9.93
N GLN A 122 16.55 -16.70 11.10
CA GLN A 122 17.15 -18.04 11.22
C GLN A 122 16.33 -19.08 10.44
N LEU A 123 15.00 -18.99 10.47
CA LEU A 123 14.11 -19.87 9.69
C LEU A 123 14.28 -19.68 8.18
N LEU A 124 14.32 -18.43 7.68
CA LEU A 124 14.58 -18.15 6.26
C LEU A 124 15.99 -18.61 5.84
N SER A 125 17.02 -18.36 6.65
CA SER A 125 18.40 -18.78 6.38
C SER A 125 18.55 -20.31 6.33
N ARG A 126 17.85 -21.03 7.22
CA ARG A 126 17.87 -22.51 7.28
C ARG A 126 17.03 -23.16 6.18
N TYR A 127 16.00 -22.47 5.69
CA TYR A 127 15.05 -22.99 4.70
C TYR A 127 14.80 -21.97 3.57
N PRO A 128 15.83 -21.59 2.77
CA PRO A 128 15.72 -20.50 1.80
C PRO A 128 14.64 -20.70 0.73
N ASN A 129 14.31 -21.95 0.42
CA ASN A 129 13.27 -22.30 -0.56
C ASN A 129 11.84 -22.33 0.03
N THR A 130 11.64 -22.04 1.33
CA THR A 130 10.32 -22.04 1.97
C THR A 130 9.33 -21.12 1.27
N ARG A 131 8.06 -21.53 1.24
CA ARG A 131 6.93 -20.75 0.71
C ARG A 131 5.79 -20.72 1.73
N VAL A 132 4.81 -19.84 1.55
CA VAL A 132 3.54 -19.96 2.27
C VAL A 132 2.88 -21.32 1.92
N PRO A 133 2.23 -22.02 2.87
CA PRO A 133 1.59 -23.31 2.63
C PRO A 133 0.63 -23.27 1.43
N SER A 134 0.68 -24.32 0.60
CA SER A 134 -0.20 -24.50 -0.55
C SER A 134 -0.83 -25.90 -0.53
N PHE A 135 -2.06 -26.01 -1.02
CA PHE A 135 -2.94 -27.16 -0.73
C PHE A 135 -3.38 -27.93 -1.99
N ASN A 136 -2.62 -27.78 -3.09
CA ASN A 136 -2.85 -28.37 -4.41
C ASN A 136 -4.08 -27.86 -5.19
N ALA A 137 -4.80 -26.85 -4.69
CA ALA A 137 -5.77 -26.07 -5.47
C ALA A 137 -5.66 -24.56 -5.18
N THR A 138 -6.12 -23.75 -6.14
CA THR A 138 -6.06 -22.28 -6.13
C THR A 138 -7.41 -21.61 -5.91
N ALA A 139 -8.47 -22.40 -5.72
CA ALA A 139 -9.81 -21.95 -5.38
C ALA A 139 -10.56 -23.02 -4.57
N TYR A 140 -11.01 -22.66 -3.38
CA TYR A 140 -11.80 -23.49 -2.46
C TYR A 140 -13.14 -22.82 -2.19
N SER A 141 -14.24 -23.53 -2.41
CA SER A 141 -15.56 -23.06 -1.97
C SER A 141 -15.67 -23.12 -0.45
N ILE A 142 -16.06 -22.01 0.16
CA ILE A 142 -16.43 -21.94 1.58
C ILE A 142 -17.95 -21.75 1.77
N GLY A 143 -18.72 -22.13 0.74
CA GLY A 143 -20.17 -22.07 0.70
C GLY A 143 -20.72 -20.95 -0.18
N THR A 144 -22.04 -20.77 -0.10
CA THR A 144 -22.81 -19.78 -0.85
C THR A 144 -23.45 -18.80 0.14
N THR A 145 -23.48 -17.51 -0.20
CA THR A 145 -24.16 -16.48 0.58
C THR A 145 -25.68 -16.64 0.50
N ASN A 146 -26.41 -16.17 1.51
CA ASN A 146 -27.88 -16.22 1.54
C ASN A 146 -28.54 -15.56 0.30
N TRP A 147 -27.89 -14.54 -0.28
CA TRP A 147 -28.37 -13.83 -1.48
C TRP A 147 -28.02 -14.51 -2.81
N GLY A 148 -27.18 -15.56 -2.81
CA GLY A 148 -27.00 -16.48 -3.94
C GLY A 148 -25.59 -16.61 -4.53
N ALA A 149 -24.59 -15.85 -4.06
CA ALA A 149 -23.23 -15.90 -4.59
C ALA A 149 -22.33 -16.91 -3.87
N SER A 150 -21.67 -17.80 -4.63
CA SER A 150 -20.60 -18.68 -4.17
C SER A 150 -19.38 -17.86 -3.72
N LYS A 151 -18.82 -18.14 -2.54
CA LYS A 151 -17.57 -17.54 -2.08
C LYS A 151 -16.42 -18.53 -2.20
N LEU A 152 -15.40 -18.15 -2.96
CA LEU A 152 -14.17 -18.92 -3.15
C LEU A 152 -13.00 -18.25 -2.41
N ILE A 153 -12.03 -19.04 -1.94
CA ILE A 153 -10.77 -18.57 -1.34
C ILE A 153 -9.56 -19.31 -1.91
N ASP A 154 -8.37 -18.70 -1.85
CA ASP A 154 -7.08 -19.39 -2.08
C ASP A 154 -6.41 -19.60 -0.72
N MET A 155 -6.16 -20.85 -0.33
CA MET A 155 -5.56 -21.17 0.96
C MET A 155 -4.12 -20.66 1.11
N SER A 156 -3.38 -20.41 0.03
CA SER A 156 -2.06 -19.78 0.13
C SER A 156 -2.13 -18.32 0.58
N LYS A 157 -3.28 -17.66 0.36
CA LYS A 157 -3.52 -16.25 0.71
C LYS A 157 -4.04 -16.05 2.14
N ILE A 158 -4.26 -17.13 2.91
CA ILE A 158 -4.61 -17.03 4.35
C ILE A 158 -3.36 -17.04 5.26
N PHE A 159 -2.17 -16.94 4.68
CA PHE A 159 -0.90 -16.81 5.40
C PHE A 159 -0.24 -15.47 5.04
N VAL A 160 0.51 -14.90 5.98
CA VAL A 160 1.35 -13.73 5.71
C VAL A 160 2.77 -14.22 5.38
N PRO A 161 3.37 -13.84 4.23
CA PRO A 161 4.73 -14.25 3.90
C PRO A 161 5.75 -13.69 4.90
N VAL A 162 6.71 -14.51 5.32
CA VAL A 162 7.72 -14.16 6.35
C VAL A 162 8.48 -12.88 5.99
N GLN A 163 8.86 -12.73 4.73
CA GLN A 163 9.50 -11.55 4.16
C GLN A 163 8.71 -10.27 4.45
N VAL A 164 7.39 -10.32 4.32
CA VAL A 164 6.51 -9.16 4.47
C VAL A 164 6.37 -8.79 5.95
N VAL A 165 6.27 -9.78 6.83
CA VAL A 165 6.29 -9.55 8.29
C VAL A 165 7.63 -8.95 8.74
N LEU A 166 8.76 -9.53 8.30
CA LEU A 166 10.10 -8.99 8.60
C LEU A 166 10.31 -7.58 8.03
N GLY A 167 9.84 -7.33 6.81
CA GLY A 167 9.90 -6.00 6.19
C GLY A 167 9.18 -4.95 7.03
N ASP A 168 7.94 -5.24 7.45
CA ASP A 168 7.15 -4.38 8.33
C ASP A 168 7.84 -4.18 9.70
N MET A 169 8.35 -5.26 10.31
CA MET A 169 9.07 -5.20 11.60
C MET A 169 10.32 -4.32 11.55
N TYR A 170 11.09 -4.42 10.46
CA TYR A 170 12.27 -3.57 10.25
C TYR A 170 11.91 -2.13 9.90
N LEU A 171 10.81 -1.90 9.19
CA LEU A 171 10.34 -0.55 8.85
C LEU A 171 9.85 0.20 10.10
N GLU A 172 9.09 -0.44 10.98
CA GLU A 172 8.63 0.13 12.26
C GLU A 172 9.78 0.46 13.24
N THR A 173 10.96 -0.11 13.03
CA THR A 173 12.17 0.04 13.88
C THR A 173 13.34 0.73 13.16
N ALA A 174 13.06 1.52 12.12
CA ALA A 174 14.03 2.31 11.35
C ALA A 174 15.21 1.53 10.73
N GLN A 175 15.10 0.20 10.60
CA GLN A 175 16.09 -0.66 9.96
C GLN A 175 15.88 -0.71 8.43
N TYR A 176 15.82 0.48 7.80
CA TYR A 176 15.32 0.68 6.44
C TYR A 176 15.97 -0.20 5.37
N GLN A 177 17.30 -0.42 5.43
CA GLN A 177 17.98 -1.32 4.49
C GLN A 177 17.45 -2.75 4.60
N LYS A 178 17.31 -3.29 5.81
CA LYS A 178 16.75 -4.64 6.00
C LYS A 178 15.29 -4.69 5.54
N ALA A 179 14.51 -3.66 5.81
CA ALA A 179 13.13 -3.57 5.34
C ALA A 179 13.05 -3.67 3.80
N ALA A 180 13.83 -2.83 3.10
CA ALA A 180 13.93 -2.84 1.65
C ALA A 180 14.42 -4.19 1.10
N GLU A 181 15.44 -4.81 1.71
CA GLU A 181 15.95 -6.12 1.34
C GLU A 181 14.90 -7.23 1.46
N LYS A 182 14.04 -7.22 2.48
CA LYS A 182 12.96 -8.21 2.64
C LYS A 182 11.79 -7.98 1.68
N TYR A 183 11.43 -6.72 1.42
CA TYR A 183 10.44 -6.42 0.38
C TYR A 183 10.97 -6.82 -1.01
N ALA A 184 12.26 -6.61 -1.30
CA ALA A 184 12.90 -7.06 -2.53
C ALA A 184 12.98 -8.59 -2.63
N ASP A 185 13.38 -9.31 -1.57
CA ASP A 185 13.35 -10.78 -1.54
C ASP A 185 11.94 -11.31 -1.84
N TYR A 186 10.89 -10.72 -1.26
CA TYR A 186 9.52 -11.10 -1.59
C TYR A 186 9.17 -10.87 -3.06
N LEU A 187 9.35 -9.65 -3.57
CA LEU A 187 8.95 -9.29 -4.93
C LEU A 187 9.72 -10.11 -5.98
N CYS A 188 11.01 -10.35 -5.76
CA CYS A 188 11.87 -11.17 -6.63
C CYS A 188 11.54 -12.67 -6.55
N LYS A 189 11.38 -13.24 -5.35
CA LYS A 189 11.18 -14.69 -5.14
C LYS A 189 9.78 -15.18 -5.54
N TYR A 190 8.79 -14.30 -5.52
CA TYR A 190 7.41 -14.59 -5.91
C TYR A 190 7.01 -13.96 -7.26
N GLU A 191 7.98 -13.40 -8.00
CA GLU A 191 7.81 -12.85 -9.37
C GLU A 191 6.66 -11.83 -9.45
N VAL A 192 6.59 -10.93 -8.47
CA VAL A 192 5.45 -10.03 -8.27
C VAL A 192 5.54 -8.81 -9.19
N LEU A 193 4.99 -8.98 -10.39
CA LEU A 193 5.13 -8.04 -11.49
C LEU A 193 4.48 -6.67 -11.20
N PRO A 194 5.00 -5.57 -11.78
CA PRO A 194 4.37 -4.25 -11.70
C PRO A 194 2.94 -4.21 -12.25
N GLU A 195 2.58 -5.11 -13.17
CA GLU A 195 1.25 -5.17 -13.79
C GLU A 195 0.13 -5.51 -12.80
N ASP A 196 0.39 -6.38 -11.81
CA ASP A 196 -0.53 -6.65 -10.71
C ASP A 196 -0.86 -5.36 -9.95
N CYS A 197 0.10 -4.46 -9.79
CA CYS A 197 -0.03 -3.26 -8.95
C CYS A 197 -0.73 -2.06 -9.66
N THR A 198 -1.08 -2.19 -10.94
CA THR A 198 -1.34 -1.10 -11.90
C THR A 198 -2.36 -0.01 -11.56
N SER A 199 -1.90 1.24 -11.72
CA SER A 199 -2.58 2.42 -12.31
C SER A 199 -4.11 2.47 -12.36
N TYR A 200 -4.71 3.50 -11.75
CA TYR A 200 -6.16 3.67 -11.65
C TYR A 200 -6.64 4.99 -12.22
N ARG A 201 -7.72 4.97 -13.00
CA ARG A 201 -8.41 6.18 -13.49
C ARG A 201 -9.90 6.09 -13.19
N MET A 202 -10.59 7.24 -13.23
CA MET A 202 -12.05 7.28 -13.17
C MET A 202 -12.65 6.87 -14.52
N ARG A 203 -13.78 6.15 -14.46
CA ARG A 203 -14.50 5.58 -15.60
C ARG A 203 -14.69 6.59 -16.74
N GLY A 204 -14.32 6.20 -17.95
CA GLY A 204 -14.29 7.08 -19.12
C GLY A 204 -15.63 7.68 -19.57
N GLU A 205 -16.76 7.23 -19.00
CA GLU A 205 -18.12 7.66 -19.35
C GLU A 205 -18.70 8.70 -18.37
N ASP A 206 -18.35 8.64 -17.08
CA ASP A 206 -18.88 9.53 -16.04
C ASP A 206 -18.09 10.86 -15.93
N ASN A 207 -17.00 11.01 -16.71
CA ASN A 207 -16.03 12.11 -16.59
C ASN A 207 -16.11 13.11 -17.77
N ILE A 208 -16.25 14.41 -17.47
CA ILE A 208 -16.26 15.48 -18.48
C ILE A 208 -14.84 15.73 -19.01
N LYS A 209 -14.48 15.01 -20.07
CA LYS A 209 -13.21 15.17 -20.80
C LYS A 209 -13.19 16.52 -21.55
N PRO A 210 -12.05 17.23 -21.63
CA PRO A 210 -11.90 18.41 -22.50
C PRO A 210 -12.18 18.11 -23.98
N ASP A 211 -12.67 19.10 -24.74
CA ASP A 211 -13.01 18.95 -26.16
C ASP A 211 -11.82 18.48 -27.03
N ASP A 212 -10.60 18.83 -26.63
CA ASP A 212 -9.35 18.42 -27.28
C ASP A 212 -8.74 17.15 -26.70
N TYR A 213 -9.42 16.42 -25.81
CA TYR A 213 -8.94 15.14 -25.29
C TYR A 213 -9.00 14.04 -26.36
N SER A 214 -7.87 13.43 -26.70
CA SER A 214 -7.79 12.32 -27.67
C SER A 214 -7.55 10.98 -26.97
N GLU A 215 -8.48 10.05 -27.09
CA GLU A 215 -8.29 8.68 -26.57
C GLU A 215 -7.20 7.91 -27.33
N VAL A 216 -6.88 8.32 -28.56
CA VAL A 216 -5.78 7.77 -29.37
C VAL A 216 -4.43 7.92 -28.66
N PHE A 217 -4.20 9.06 -28.00
CA PHE A 217 -2.97 9.37 -27.26
C PHE A 217 -3.08 9.09 -25.74
N ASN A 218 -4.31 8.98 -25.22
CA ASN A 218 -4.57 8.99 -23.78
C ASN A 218 -5.55 7.85 -23.38
N GLN A 219 -5.25 6.61 -23.79
CA GLN A 219 -6.05 5.42 -23.42
C GLN A 219 -6.13 5.28 -21.90
N MET A 220 -7.36 5.24 -21.36
CA MET A 220 -7.67 4.98 -19.95
C MET A 220 -7.85 3.47 -19.69
N ASN A 221 -7.78 3.06 -18.42
CA ASN A 221 -8.07 1.69 -17.99
C ASN A 221 -8.80 1.75 -16.63
N ASP A 222 -9.92 1.06 -16.55
CA ASP A 222 -11.02 1.40 -15.64
C ASP A 222 -11.38 0.19 -14.74
N ASN A 223 -10.41 -0.33 -13.97
CA ASN A 223 -10.67 -1.48 -13.07
C ASN A 223 -9.79 -1.56 -11.80
N TYR A 224 -9.94 -0.59 -10.87
CA TYR A 224 -9.43 -0.76 -9.50
C TYR A 224 -10.31 -1.71 -8.66
N CYS A 225 -11.61 -1.62 -8.90
CA CYS A 225 -12.73 -2.27 -8.24
C CYS A 225 -12.66 -3.82 -8.28
N GLY A 226 -12.19 -4.43 -9.37
CA GLY A 226 -12.08 -5.88 -9.53
C GLY A 226 -11.14 -6.59 -8.54
N ARG A 227 -10.29 -5.84 -7.82
CA ARG A 227 -9.46 -6.33 -6.70
C ARG A 227 -10.29 -6.71 -5.46
N TRP A 228 -11.55 -6.28 -5.41
CA TRP A 228 -12.45 -6.40 -4.25
C TRP A 228 -13.63 -7.36 -4.50
N GLY A 229 -13.71 -7.96 -5.70
CA GLY A 229 -14.72 -8.95 -6.06
C GLY A 229 -14.61 -10.28 -5.30
N THR A 230 -15.53 -11.22 -5.55
CA THR A 230 -15.65 -12.51 -4.84
C THR A 230 -14.70 -13.62 -5.32
N ASN A 231 -13.57 -13.24 -5.94
CA ASN A 231 -12.58 -14.18 -6.48
C ASN A 231 -11.70 -14.78 -5.36
N ALA A 232 -11.34 -16.07 -5.49
CA ALA A 232 -10.35 -16.73 -4.63
C ALA A 232 -8.97 -16.04 -4.66
N ARG A 233 -8.59 -15.55 -5.84
CA ARG A 233 -7.34 -14.84 -6.13
C ARG A 233 -7.64 -13.47 -6.74
N PRO A 234 -8.04 -12.47 -5.94
CA PRO A 234 -8.14 -11.10 -6.45
C PRO A 234 -6.73 -10.59 -6.80
N VAL A 235 -6.65 -9.77 -7.84
CA VAL A 235 -5.40 -9.14 -8.32
C VAL A 235 -4.73 -8.36 -7.18
N ASP A 236 -3.39 -8.32 -7.15
CA ASP A 236 -2.58 -7.59 -6.15
C ASP A 236 -2.68 -8.10 -4.69
N VAL A 237 -3.60 -9.02 -4.36
CA VAL A 237 -3.79 -9.47 -2.99
C VAL A 237 -2.71 -10.49 -2.57
N VAL A 238 -1.98 -10.17 -1.51
CA VAL A 238 -0.93 -11.02 -0.94
C VAL A 238 -1.47 -11.86 0.21
N SER A 239 -2.23 -11.27 1.12
CA SER A 239 -2.78 -11.98 2.29
C SER A 239 -4.11 -11.38 2.77
N TYR A 240 -5.07 -12.23 3.16
CA TYR A 240 -6.37 -11.83 3.73
C TYR A 240 -6.93 -12.85 4.73
N ILE A 241 -7.77 -12.38 5.65
CA ILE A 241 -8.61 -13.24 6.51
C ILE A 241 -9.99 -13.38 5.83
N PRO A 242 -10.38 -14.58 5.38
CA PRO A 242 -11.72 -14.81 4.83
C PRO A 242 -12.76 -14.95 5.94
N MET A 243 -13.80 -14.11 5.91
CA MET A 243 -14.96 -14.29 6.79
C MET A 243 -15.96 -15.26 6.13
N ALA A 244 -16.61 -16.09 6.95
CA ALA A 244 -17.53 -17.12 6.49
C ALA A 244 -18.81 -16.55 5.87
N VAL A 245 -19.45 -17.32 4.98
CA VAL A 245 -20.73 -16.96 4.33
C VAL A 245 -21.93 -16.97 5.29
N SER A 246 -21.81 -17.66 6.43
CA SER A 246 -22.80 -17.67 7.51
C SER A 246 -22.13 -17.94 8.86
N SER A 247 -22.86 -17.71 9.95
CA SER A 247 -22.45 -18.09 11.31
C SER A 247 -22.42 -19.61 11.55
N GLN A 248 -23.07 -20.40 10.69
CA GLN A 248 -22.99 -21.87 10.72
C GLN A 248 -21.69 -22.38 10.08
N ASN A 249 -21.16 -21.65 9.09
CA ASN A 249 -19.93 -22.00 8.38
C ASN A 249 -18.66 -21.48 9.07
N GLY A 250 -18.77 -20.54 10.03
CA GLY A 250 -17.60 -20.02 10.75
C GLY A 250 -17.83 -18.64 11.37
N LYS A 251 -16.77 -17.82 11.42
CA LYS A 251 -16.84 -16.45 11.94
C LYS A 251 -17.30 -15.46 10.88
N THR A 252 -18.23 -14.60 11.25
CA THR A 252 -18.81 -13.52 10.43
C THR A 252 -18.23 -12.16 10.83
N THR A 253 -18.56 -11.11 10.07
CA THR A 253 -18.08 -9.73 10.29
C THR A 253 -19.21 -8.71 10.11
N THR A 254 -19.06 -7.52 10.69
CA THR A 254 -19.92 -6.35 10.45
C THR A 254 -19.29 -5.31 9.53
N ILE A 255 -18.04 -5.51 9.09
CA ILE A 255 -17.30 -4.54 8.26
C ILE A 255 -18.04 -4.17 6.96
N PRO A 256 -18.60 -5.10 6.16
CA PRO A 256 -19.36 -4.74 4.96
C PRO A 256 -20.56 -3.84 5.27
N LEU A 257 -21.29 -4.15 6.34
CA LEU A 257 -22.49 -3.42 6.76
C LEU A 257 -22.15 -1.99 7.20
N SER A 258 -21.03 -1.80 7.90
CA SER A 258 -20.50 -0.48 8.26
C SER A 258 -20.16 0.39 7.05
N PHE A 259 -19.94 -0.21 5.89
CA PHE A 259 -19.66 0.45 4.59
C PHE A 259 -20.84 0.36 3.60
N GLY A 260 -22.02 -0.05 4.07
CA GLY A 260 -23.29 -0.02 3.33
C GLY A 260 -23.70 -1.34 2.66
N TYR A 261 -22.94 -2.43 2.80
CA TYR A 261 -23.24 -3.71 2.14
C TYR A 261 -23.69 -4.77 3.15
N ASP A 262 -24.93 -5.26 3.02
CA ASP A 262 -25.43 -6.39 3.81
C ASP A 262 -25.03 -7.72 3.17
N PHE A 263 -23.77 -8.11 3.37
CA PHE A 263 -23.22 -9.37 2.86
C PHE A 263 -23.97 -10.63 3.37
N TYR A 264 -24.70 -10.52 4.49
CA TYR A 264 -25.43 -11.63 5.10
C TYR A 264 -26.94 -11.61 4.78
N SER A 265 -27.40 -10.66 3.96
CA SER A 265 -28.82 -10.46 3.64
C SER A 265 -29.49 -11.71 3.08
N ILE A 266 -30.73 -11.93 3.49
CA ILE A 266 -31.58 -13.03 2.99
C ILE A 266 -32.27 -12.73 1.65
N ASN A 267 -32.10 -11.52 1.12
CA ASN A 267 -32.71 -11.08 -0.13
C ASN A 267 -31.88 -11.56 -1.32
N GLN A 268 -32.46 -12.44 -2.17
CA GLN A 268 -31.81 -12.94 -3.37
C GLN A 268 -31.45 -11.78 -4.33
N SER A 269 -30.21 -11.77 -4.84
CA SER A 269 -29.68 -10.67 -5.65
C SER A 269 -28.50 -11.14 -6.51
N SER A 270 -28.27 -10.48 -7.66
CA SER A 270 -27.07 -10.71 -8.49
C SER A 270 -25.79 -10.12 -7.88
N TYR A 271 -25.94 -9.09 -7.03
CA TYR A 271 -24.85 -8.39 -6.35
C TYR A 271 -25.09 -8.36 -4.84
N CYS A 272 -24.03 -8.14 -4.05
CA CYS A 272 -24.11 -8.03 -2.60
C CYS A 272 -25.14 -6.94 -2.20
N PRO A 273 -26.22 -7.28 -1.46
CA PRO A 273 -27.30 -6.34 -1.17
C PRO A 273 -26.83 -5.08 -0.42
N ARG A 274 -27.50 -3.96 -0.70
CA ARG A 274 -27.25 -2.66 -0.08
C ARG A 274 -28.08 -2.50 1.18
N ALA A 275 -27.48 -1.97 2.24
CA ALA A 275 -28.16 -1.61 3.47
C ALA A 275 -28.84 -0.24 3.35
N GLU A 276 -30.04 -0.09 3.91
CA GLU A 276 -30.82 1.15 3.89
C GLU A 276 -30.32 2.22 4.88
N ASN A 277 -29.38 1.86 5.77
CA ASN A 277 -28.85 2.72 6.81
C ASN A 277 -27.65 3.56 6.33
N ILE A 278 -27.57 4.82 6.77
CA ILE A 278 -26.40 5.68 6.52
C ILE A 278 -25.14 5.02 7.10
N GLN A 279 -24.24 4.66 6.19
CA GLN A 279 -22.95 4.00 6.42
C GLN A 279 -21.81 4.98 6.76
N ILE A 280 -20.63 4.46 7.08
CA ILE A 280 -19.40 5.28 7.23
C ILE A 280 -19.09 5.96 5.88
N GLN A 281 -18.88 7.28 5.90
CA GLN A 281 -18.47 8.05 4.72
C GLN A 281 -16.96 8.36 4.72
N PRO A 282 -16.33 8.55 3.54
CA PRO A 282 -14.97 9.08 3.46
C PRO A 282 -14.88 10.49 4.07
N SER A 283 -13.71 10.84 4.63
CA SER A 283 -13.51 12.16 5.24
C SER A 283 -13.38 13.26 4.17
N ARG A 284 -13.68 14.51 4.55
CA ARG A 284 -13.43 15.67 3.67
C ARG A 284 -11.97 15.77 3.21
N THR A 285 -11.03 15.35 4.06
CA THR A 285 -9.60 15.30 3.75
C THR A 285 -9.28 14.25 2.69
N PHE A 286 -9.97 13.11 2.68
CA PHE A 286 -9.84 12.10 1.62
C PHE A 286 -10.33 12.66 0.27
N TYR A 287 -11.55 13.22 0.23
CA TYR A 287 -12.08 13.85 -0.99
C TYR A 287 -11.17 14.98 -1.49
N ALA A 288 -10.76 15.91 -0.63
CA ALA A 288 -9.85 17.00 -1.04
C ALA A 288 -8.48 16.51 -1.57
N LEU A 289 -8.03 15.32 -1.16
CA LEU A 289 -6.78 14.70 -1.63
C LEU A 289 -6.96 13.88 -2.93
N THR A 290 -8.17 13.38 -3.20
CA THR A 290 -8.48 12.69 -4.46
C THR A 290 -8.84 13.68 -5.57
N ASP A 291 -9.58 14.74 -5.21
CA ASP A 291 -10.08 15.77 -6.12
C ASP A 291 -8.97 16.78 -6.52
N SER A 292 -7.89 16.84 -5.73
CA SER A 292 -6.72 17.68 -6.05
C SER A 292 -5.82 17.10 -7.14
N ALA A 293 -5.98 15.81 -7.51
CA ALA A 293 -5.16 15.17 -8.53
C ALA A 293 -5.33 15.82 -9.92
N ASP A 294 -4.22 16.25 -10.52
CA ASP A 294 -4.15 16.69 -11.91
C ASP A 294 -3.87 15.49 -12.84
N TYR A 295 -4.72 15.29 -13.84
CA TYR A 295 -4.44 14.37 -14.94
C TYR A 295 -3.82 15.14 -16.11
N TYR A 296 -2.64 14.70 -16.54
CA TYR A 296 -1.89 15.29 -17.66
C TYR A 296 -2.15 14.48 -18.94
N TYR A 297 -2.41 15.15 -20.06
CA TYR A 297 -2.86 14.55 -21.31
C TYR A 297 -2.30 15.27 -22.55
N TYR A 298 -2.20 14.54 -23.66
CA TYR A 298 -1.87 15.09 -24.97
C TYR A 298 -3.14 15.55 -25.69
N PRO A 299 -3.24 16.81 -26.15
CA PRO A 299 -4.41 17.30 -26.88
C PRO A 299 -4.47 16.72 -28.31
N LYS A 300 -5.62 16.86 -28.99
CA LYS A 300 -5.77 16.50 -30.41
C LYS A 300 -4.85 17.36 -31.27
N SER A 301 -3.82 16.74 -31.85
CA SER A 301 -3.07 17.29 -32.98
C SER A 301 -3.74 16.88 -34.29
N TYR A 302 -3.78 17.78 -35.26
CA TYR A 302 -4.38 17.57 -36.59
C TYR A 302 -3.38 17.94 -37.68
N ASN A 303 -3.43 17.22 -38.80
CA ASN A 303 -2.77 17.59 -40.05
C ASN A 303 -3.85 17.79 -41.12
N GLY A 304 -4.26 19.04 -41.33
CA GLY A 304 -5.50 19.35 -42.06
C GLY A 304 -6.73 18.91 -41.27
N GLN A 305 -7.60 18.10 -41.88
CA GLN A 305 -8.80 17.56 -41.23
C GLN A 305 -8.58 16.22 -40.50
N THR A 306 -7.44 15.55 -40.74
CA THR A 306 -7.15 14.24 -40.16
C THR A 306 -6.41 14.40 -38.83
N LEU A 307 -6.78 13.60 -37.81
CA LEU A 307 -5.99 13.51 -36.58
C LEU A 307 -4.58 13.03 -36.90
N ASN A 308 -3.59 13.69 -36.30
CA ASN A 308 -2.20 13.27 -36.37
C ASN A 308 -2.03 11.91 -35.68
N THR A 309 -1.19 11.04 -36.24
CA THR A 309 -0.85 9.72 -35.67
C THR A 309 0.47 9.72 -34.90
N SER A 310 1.24 10.81 -35.00
CA SER A 310 2.36 11.12 -34.09
C SER A 310 1.85 11.83 -32.83
N TYR A 311 2.53 11.61 -31.71
CA TYR A 311 2.24 12.31 -30.45
C TYR A 311 2.48 13.83 -30.60
N PRO A 312 1.60 14.70 -30.05
CA PRO A 312 1.83 16.14 -29.95
C PRO A 312 3.02 16.46 -29.04
N THR A 313 3.64 17.64 -29.25
CA THR A 313 4.63 18.19 -28.32
C THR A 313 4.02 18.69 -27.02
N ASP A 314 2.78 19.15 -27.08
CA ASP A 314 2.13 19.87 -25.99
C ASP A 314 1.50 18.90 -24.99
N VAL A 315 1.67 19.18 -23.70
CA VAL A 315 0.97 18.49 -22.61
C VAL A 315 0.05 19.48 -21.92
N LYS A 316 -1.22 19.11 -21.77
CA LYS A 316 -2.23 19.87 -21.02
C LYS A 316 -2.62 19.11 -19.75
N LYS A 317 -3.38 19.75 -18.85
CA LYS A 317 -3.91 19.10 -17.65
C LYS A 317 -5.35 19.47 -17.36
N TYR A 318 -6.08 18.57 -16.70
CA TYR A 318 -7.40 18.83 -16.12
C TYR A 318 -7.60 18.09 -14.80
N LYS A 319 -8.57 18.53 -14.00
CA LYS A 319 -8.96 17.86 -12.76
C LYS A 319 -9.86 16.66 -13.05
N ALA A 320 -9.25 15.49 -13.23
CA ALA A 320 -9.95 14.21 -13.42
C ALA A 320 -10.22 13.46 -12.12
N GLY A 321 -9.58 13.86 -11.02
CA GLY A 321 -9.55 13.12 -9.75
C GLY A 321 -8.68 11.86 -9.78
N ASP A 322 -8.45 11.26 -8.61
CA ASP A 322 -7.76 9.97 -8.48
C ASP A 322 -8.74 8.80 -8.68
N GLY A 323 -8.38 7.84 -9.54
CA GLY A 323 -9.22 6.67 -9.86
C GLY A 323 -9.52 5.74 -8.67
N ARG A 324 -8.76 5.82 -7.57
CA ARG A 324 -9.01 5.04 -6.34
C ARG A 324 -10.17 5.56 -5.51
N ALA A 325 -10.66 6.74 -5.82
CA ALA A 325 -11.91 7.28 -5.33
C ALA A 325 -12.98 7.33 -6.41
N SER A 326 -12.91 6.48 -7.44
CA SER A 326 -13.89 6.45 -8.53
C SER A 326 -15.32 6.41 -8.00
N ILE A 327 -16.10 7.41 -8.42
CA ILE A 327 -17.49 7.59 -8.04
C ILE A 327 -18.37 7.20 -9.24
N THR A 328 -19.46 6.49 -9.00
CA THR A 328 -20.57 6.45 -9.96
C THR A 328 -21.91 6.63 -9.25
N SER A 329 -22.89 7.10 -10.02
CA SER A 329 -24.29 7.28 -9.62
C SER A 329 -25.25 6.59 -10.59
N GLN A 330 -24.78 5.67 -11.42
CA GLN A 330 -25.65 4.90 -12.32
C GLN A 330 -26.05 3.58 -11.66
N ASN A 331 -27.32 3.17 -11.80
CA ASN A 331 -27.81 1.90 -11.21
C ASN A 331 -27.28 0.66 -11.96
N SER A 332 -26.71 0.85 -13.15
CA SER A 332 -26.07 -0.20 -13.95
C SER A 332 -24.62 -0.41 -13.52
N ASP A 333 -24.41 -1.56 -12.88
CA ASP A 333 -23.14 -2.20 -12.54
C ASP A 333 -22.30 -1.54 -11.41
N PRO A 334 -22.50 -1.96 -10.14
CA PRO A 334 -21.73 -1.44 -9.00
C PRO A 334 -20.28 -1.92 -8.96
N ASP A 335 -19.91 -2.94 -9.75
CA ASP A 335 -18.59 -3.57 -9.70
C ASP A 335 -17.51 -2.72 -10.40
N PHE A 336 -17.86 -1.52 -10.88
CA PHE A 336 -16.97 -0.57 -11.59
C PHE A 336 -16.60 0.70 -10.82
N ALA A 337 -16.97 0.83 -9.54
CA ALA A 337 -16.65 2.00 -8.70
C ALA A 337 -16.19 1.62 -7.29
N ILE A 338 -15.38 2.48 -6.65
CA ILE A 338 -15.05 2.36 -5.21
C ILE A 338 -16.13 3.01 -4.34
N LEU A 339 -16.65 4.15 -4.78
CA LEU A 339 -17.65 4.94 -4.06
C LEU A 339 -18.94 5.02 -4.89
N TYR A 340 -19.94 4.19 -4.57
CA TYR A 340 -21.26 4.33 -5.21
C TYR A 340 -22.12 5.28 -4.38
N ARG A 341 -22.62 6.38 -4.97
CA ARG A 341 -23.57 7.30 -4.31
C ARG A 341 -24.98 7.00 -4.80
N ASN A 342 -25.93 6.84 -3.88
CA ASN A 342 -27.33 6.58 -4.25
C ASN A 342 -27.94 7.84 -4.90
N PRO A 343 -28.48 7.76 -6.14
CA PRO A 343 -29.14 8.89 -6.80
C PRO A 343 -30.40 9.37 -6.08
N SER A 344 -31.09 8.47 -5.37
CA SER A 344 -32.32 8.75 -4.63
C SER A 344 -32.07 9.32 -3.23
N ASP A 345 -30.88 9.10 -2.67
CA ASP A 345 -30.44 9.63 -1.38
C ASP A 345 -28.94 9.91 -1.39
N ILE A 346 -28.57 11.16 -1.67
CA ILE A 346 -27.17 11.61 -1.72
C ILE A 346 -26.42 11.51 -0.38
N THR A 347 -27.10 11.20 0.74
CA THR A 347 -26.46 10.93 2.04
C THR A 347 -25.90 9.51 2.14
N GLN A 348 -26.31 8.60 1.26
CA GLN A 348 -25.77 7.24 1.18
C GLN A 348 -24.60 7.18 0.20
N THR A 349 -23.50 6.56 0.63
CA THR A 349 -22.26 6.40 -0.15
C THR A 349 -21.59 5.09 0.24
N TYR A 350 -21.76 4.09 -0.63
CA TYR A 350 -21.39 2.69 -0.42
C TYR A 350 -19.93 2.48 -0.85
N VAL A 351 -19.16 1.72 -0.06
CA VAL A 351 -17.72 1.53 -0.29
C VAL A 351 -17.41 0.08 -0.64
N SER A 352 -17.11 -0.18 -1.92
CA SER A 352 -17.06 -1.55 -2.47
C SER A 352 -15.85 -2.39 -2.01
N LYS A 353 -14.79 -1.78 -1.48
CA LYS A 353 -13.55 -2.48 -1.06
C LYS A 353 -13.74 -3.67 -0.11
N VAL A 354 -14.83 -3.69 0.65
CA VAL A 354 -15.12 -4.72 1.67
C VAL A 354 -16.31 -5.62 1.30
N VAL A 355 -16.86 -5.47 0.09
CA VAL A 355 -18.15 -6.06 -0.33
C VAL A 355 -18.21 -7.58 -0.22
N ASN A 356 -17.07 -8.27 -0.37
CA ASN A 356 -16.94 -9.72 -0.33
C ASN A 356 -16.73 -10.31 1.08
N ALA A 357 -16.71 -9.47 2.13
CA ALA A 357 -16.39 -9.85 3.51
C ALA A 357 -15.03 -10.56 3.68
N ASN A 358 -13.98 -10.06 3.03
CA ASN A 358 -12.58 -10.41 3.32
C ASN A 358 -11.91 -9.25 4.06
N VAL A 359 -11.07 -9.55 5.05
CA VAL A 359 -10.23 -8.55 5.73
C VAL A 359 -8.83 -8.64 5.15
N TYR A 360 -8.49 -7.70 4.28
CA TYR A 360 -7.22 -7.68 3.56
C TYR A 360 -6.08 -7.20 4.47
N LEU A 361 -5.04 -8.02 4.61
CA LEU A 361 -3.88 -7.72 5.43
C LEU A 361 -2.81 -7.02 4.59
N TYR A 362 -2.41 -7.67 3.49
CA TYR A 362 -1.36 -7.18 2.60
C TYR A 362 -1.76 -7.32 1.13
N ARG A 363 -1.34 -6.32 0.35
CA ARG A 363 -1.33 -6.31 -1.11
C ARG A 363 0.09 -6.06 -1.63
N ALA A 364 0.42 -6.39 -2.87
CA ALA A 364 1.72 -6.10 -3.46
C ALA A 364 1.98 -4.58 -3.50
N SER A 365 0.96 -3.79 -3.82
CA SER A 365 0.92 -2.33 -3.65
C SER A 365 1.29 -1.85 -2.23
N THR A 366 1.03 -2.64 -1.18
CA THR A 366 1.51 -2.34 0.18
C THR A 366 3.03 -2.45 0.25
N ILE A 367 3.56 -3.52 -0.33
CA ILE A 367 4.99 -3.88 -0.34
C ILE A 367 5.77 -2.88 -1.21
N TYR A 368 5.26 -2.49 -2.37
CA TYR A 368 5.84 -1.42 -3.20
C TYR A 368 5.86 -0.07 -2.46
N LEU A 369 4.77 0.29 -1.75
CA LEU A 369 4.69 1.54 -1.00
C LEU A 369 5.60 1.57 0.23
N HIS A 370 5.73 0.45 0.95
CA HIS A 370 6.64 0.31 2.09
C HIS A 370 8.11 0.22 1.64
N LEU A 371 8.39 -0.39 0.49
CA LEU A 371 9.70 -0.36 -0.16
C LEU A 371 10.10 1.06 -0.57
N ALA A 372 9.17 1.85 -1.11
CA ALA A 372 9.41 3.25 -1.45
C ALA A 372 9.68 4.12 -0.20
N GLU A 373 9.01 3.86 0.93
CA GLU A 373 9.36 4.49 2.22
C GLU A 373 10.77 4.12 2.67
N ALA A 374 11.12 2.83 2.67
CA ALA A 374 12.46 2.36 3.04
C ALA A 374 13.56 2.96 2.14
N LEU A 375 13.37 2.96 0.81
CA LEU A 375 14.29 3.57 -0.14
C LEU A 375 14.47 5.07 0.10
N ASN A 376 13.38 5.79 0.36
CA ASN A 376 13.44 7.22 0.65
C ASN A 376 14.17 7.51 1.96
N ALA A 377 13.93 6.71 3.01
CA ALA A 377 14.63 6.81 4.30
C ALA A 377 16.13 6.47 4.19
N MET A 378 16.52 5.56 3.28
CA MET A 378 17.92 5.30 2.88
C MET A 378 18.49 6.40 1.96
N GLU A 379 17.81 7.54 1.83
CA GLU A 379 18.12 8.69 1.00
C GLU A 379 18.22 8.41 -0.52
N TYR A 380 17.55 7.36 -1.02
CA TYR A 380 17.36 7.07 -2.45
C TYR A 380 16.00 7.60 -2.92
N THR A 381 15.70 8.87 -2.62
CA THR A 381 14.45 9.57 -2.92
C THR A 381 14.08 9.53 -4.41
N ASP A 382 15.09 9.57 -5.29
CA ASP A 382 14.93 9.43 -6.74
C ASP A 382 14.47 8.03 -7.16
N ALA A 383 14.99 6.98 -6.53
CA ALA A 383 14.55 5.60 -6.71
C ALA A 383 13.14 5.39 -6.16
N ALA A 384 12.85 5.90 -4.96
CA ALA A 384 11.53 5.85 -4.35
C ALA A 384 10.46 6.49 -5.26
N PHE A 385 10.71 7.71 -5.76
CA PHE A 385 9.82 8.36 -6.72
C PHE A 385 9.73 7.56 -8.03
N ALA A 386 10.84 7.04 -8.55
CA ALA A 386 10.85 6.27 -9.79
C ALA A 386 10.04 4.96 -9.71
N ILE A 387 10.13 4.19 -8.63
CA ILE A 387 9.34 2.94 -8.51
C ILE A 387 7.84 3.21 -8.34
N LEU A 388 7.45 4.33 -7.71
CA LEU A 388 6.03 4.72 -7.65
C LEU A 388 5.50 5.22 -9.01
N LYS A 389 6.31 5.98 -9.75
CA LYS A 389 5.92 6.60 -11.04
C LYS A 389 6.00 5.63 -12.22
N ASN A 390 7.05 4.82 -12.31
CA ASN A 390 7.37 3.97 -13.46
C ASN A 390 7.40 2.46 -13.14
N GLY A 391 7.24 2.07 -11.87
CA GLY A 391 7.35 0.67 -11.46
C GLY A 391 8.79 0.18 -11.34
N ILE A 392 8.93 -1.09 -10.97
CA ILE A 392 10.21 -1.78 -10.86
C ILE A 392 10.47 -2.48 -12.20
N SER A 393 11.35 -1.91 -13.02
CA SER A 393 11.76 -2.50 -14.31
C SER A 393 13.12 -1.98 -14.77
N THR A 394 13.72 -2.66 -15.74
CA THR A 394 14.92 -2.18 -16.47
C THR A 394 14.71 -0.86 -17.22
N TYR A 395 13.48 -0.35 -17.31
CA TYR A 395 13.29 1.04 -17.74
C TYR A 395 13.95 2.06 -16.78
N LEU A 396 14.14 1.72 -15.51
CA LEU A 396 14.85 2.58 -14.55
C LEU A 396 16.31 2.85 -14.97
N GLU A 397 16.96 1.93 -15.69
CA GLU A 397 18.29 2.14 -16.30
C GLU A 397 18.29 3.33 -17.29
N ASN A 398 17.15 3.58 -17.95
CA ASN A 398 16.96 4.68 -18.90
C ASN A 398 16.63 6.04 -18.25
N LEU A 399 16.41 6.10 -16.93
CA LEU A 399 16.12 7.34 -16.19
C LEU A 399 17.36 8.02 -15.60
N VAL A 400 18.55 7.43 -15.72
CA VAL A 400 19.77 7.97 -15.10
C VAL A 400 20.20 9.29 -15.76
N ARG A 401 20.47 10.32 -14.94
CA ARG A 401 21.10 11.60 -15.31
C ARG A 401 22.46 11.33 -15.97
N LYS A 402 22.49 11.35 -17.30
CA LYS A 402 23.68 11.19 -18.15
C LYS A 402 23.65 12.27 -19.24
N PRO A 403 24.78 12.85 -19.64
CA PRO A 403 24.80 13.83 -20.71
C PRO A 403 24.26 13.27 -22.03
N THR A 404 23.58 14.11 -22.80
CA THR A 404 23.19 13.82 -24.18
C THR A 404 24.44 13.75 -25.05
N ILE A 405 24.52 12.75 -25.92
CA ILE A 405 25.65 12.52 -26.82
C ILE A 405 25.15 12.69 -28.26
N ASP A 406 25.94 13.36 -29.11
CA ASP A 406 25.64 13.55 -30.52
C ASP A 406 25.98 12.31 -31.39
N SER A 407 25.72 12.41 -32.70
CA SER A 407 26.05 11.35 -33.67
C SER A 407 27.55 11.12 -33.88
N GLU A 408 28.41 11.97 -33.34
CA GLU A 408 29.88 11.88 -33.41
C GLU A 408 30.50 11.36 -32.10
N GLY A 409 29.69 11.07 -31.08
CA GLY A 409 30.12 10.58 -29.77
C GLY A 409 30.54 11.69 -28.78
N LYS A 410 30.24 12.96 -29.07
CA LYS A 410 30.60 14.11 -28.21
C LYS A 410 29.44 14.47 -27.29
N ILE A 411 29.76 15.04 -26.13
CA ILE A 411 28.77 15.59 -25.20
C ILE A 411 28.15 16.85 -25.80
N VAL A 412 26.83 16.86 -25.91
CA VAL A 412 26.04 18.06 -26.25
C VAL A 412 26.06 19.02 -25.06
N LEU A 413 26.31 20.30 -25.32
CA LEU A 413 26.28 21.36 -24.30
C LEU A 413 25.02 22.23 -24.42
N ASN A 414 24.61 22.81 -23.30
CA ASN A 414 23.65 23.92 -23.25
C ASN A 414 24.34 25.24 -23.64
N GLU A 415 23.57 26.31 -23.81
CA GLU A 415 24.09 27.65 -24.14
C GLU A 415 25.04 28.25 -23.09
N ASP A 416 24.94 27.80 -21.83
CA ASP A 416 25.84 28.17 -20.73
C ASP A 416 27.14 27.32 -20.67
N GLY A 417 27.33 26.40 -21.60
CA GLY A 417 28.47 25.48 -21.64
C GLY A 417 28.38 24.27 -20.70
N THR A 418 27.29 24.09 -19.95
CA THR A 418 27.07 22.89 -19.14
C THR A 418 26.66 21.70 -20.02
N PRO A 419 26.95 20.44 -19.63
CA PRO A 419 26.46 19.27 -20.33
C PRO A 419 24.92 19.25 -20.39
N LYS A 420 24.35 19.16 -21.59
CA LYS A 420 22.92 18.94 -21.77
C LYS A 420 22.56 17.58 -21.16
N ILE A 421 21.55 17.56 -20.29
CA ILE A 421 20.93 16.33 -19.78
C ILE A 421 19.45 16.42 -20.16
N GLU A 422 18.89 15.37 -20.77
CA GLU A 422 17.48 15.40 -21.14
C GLU A 422 16.56 15.51 -19.90
N PRO A 423 15.53 16.38 -19.88
CA PRO A 423 14.80 16.74 -18.64
C PRO A 423 14.13 15.57 -17.89
N TYR A 424 13.79 14.49 -18.59
CA TYR A 424 13.17 13.29 -18.03
C TYR A 424 14.17 12.31 -17.38
N LYS A 425 15.47 12.59 -17.47
CA LYS A 425 16.52 11.86 -16.75
C LYS A 425 16.66 12.46 -15.36
N TYR A 426 16.18 11.77 -14.32
CA TYR A 426 16.23 12.28 -12.94
C TYR A 426 16.90 11.35 -11.92
N MET A 427 17.10 10.06 -12.22
CA MET A 427 17.76 9.12 -11.31
C MET A 427 19.28 9.32 -11.28
N SER A 428 19.91 9.01 -10.16
CA SER A 428 21.35 8.92 -10.00
C SER A 428 21.87 7.52 -10.37
N GLN A 429 23.15 7.43 -10.74
CA GLN A 429 23.79 6.14 -11.01
C GLN A 429 23.82 5.28 -9.72
N LYS A 430 24.12 5.88 -8.55
CA LYS A 430 24.08 5.24 -7.22
C LYS A 430 22.76 4.48 -6.97
N SER A 431 21.63 5.07 -7.38
CA SER A 431 20.31 4.46 -7.24
C SER A 431 20.10 3.25 -8.14
N VAL A 432 20.59 3.28 -9.39
CA VAL A 432 20.56 2.13 -10.30
C VAL A 432 21.56 1.05 -9.87
N ASP A 433 22.74 1.42 -9.37
CA ASP A 433 23.74 0.48 -8.87
C ASP A 433 23.19 -0.33 -7.68
N MET A 434 22.49 0.34 -6.75
CA MET A 434 21.81 -0.28 -5.60
C MET A 434 20.66 -1.21 -6.05
N LEU A 435 19.87 -0.81 -7.05
CA LEU A 435 18.82 -1.65 -7.67
C LEU A 435 19.38 -2.78 -8.56
N GLY A 436 20.68 -2.77 -8.85
CA GLY A 436 21.39 -3.86 -9.52
C GLY A 436 22.10 -4.83 -8.57
N THR A 437 22.27 -4.46 -7.29
CA THR A 437 23.13 -5.17 -6.32
C THR A 437 22.42 -5.48 -5.00
N THR A 438 22.16 -4.48 -4.16
CA THR A 438 21.50 -4.66 -2.84
C THR A 438 20.06 -5.14 -2.97
N LEU A 439 19.30 -4.53 -3.89
CA LEU A 439 17.91 -4.87 -4.16
C LEU A 439 17.83 -5.33 -5.63
N PRO A 440 18.09 -6.62 -5.93
CA PRO A 440 18.69 -7.04 -7.21
C PRO A 440 17.74 -7.07 -8.42
N PHE A 441 16.71 -6.22 -8.47
CA PHE A 441 15.71 -6.14 -9.52
C PHE A 441 16.30 -5.98 -10.93
N LEU A 442 17.39 -5.22 -11.07
CA LEU A 442 18.07 -4.93 -12.34
C LEU A 442 19.23 -5.91 -12.66
N SER A 443 19.52 -6.83 -11.73
CA SER A 443 20.58 -7.82 -11.89
C SER A 443 20.32 -8.79 -13.06
N ALA A 444 21.37 -9.46 -13.52
CA ALA A 444 21.27 -10.48 -14.57
C ALA A 444 20.31 -11.65 -14.22
N GLN A 445 20.02 -11.88 -12.94
CA GLN A 445 19.07 -12.91 -12.48
C GLN A 445 17.60 -12.48 -12.67
N TYR A 446 17.28 -11.22 -12.40
CA TYR A 446 15.89 -10.75 -12.28
C TYR A 446 15.45 -9.79 -13.40
N ARG A 447 16.37 -9.32 -14.25
CA ARG A 447 16.05 -8.33 -15.32
C ARG A 447 15.06 -8.82 -16.39
N GLU A 448 14.90 -10.13 -16.56
CA GLU A 448 13.88 -10.71 -17.46
C GLU A 448 12.49 -10.76 -16.81
N ILE A 449 12.41 -10.83 -15.48
CA ILE A 449 11.16 -10.68 -14.72
C ILE A 449 10.77 -9.21 -14.69
N PHE A 450 11.68 -8.34 -14.25
CA PHE A 450 11.51 -6.88 -14.22
C PHE A 450 12.00 -6.24 -15.54
N ASN A 451 11.51 -6.76 -16.66
CA ASN A 451 11.88 -6.30 -17.99
C ASN A 451 11.19 -4.97 -18.37
N ALA A 452 11.75 -4.25 -19.34
CA ALA A 452 11.24 -2.93 -19.78
C ALA A 452 10.11 -3.02 -20.82
N ASN A 453 9.44 -4.18 -20.97
CA ASN A 453 8.26 -4.29 -21.83
C ASN A 453 7.05 -3.61 -21.20
N ASP A 454 6.98 -3.55 -19.87
CA ASP A 454 5.75 -3.29 -19.13
C ASP A 454 6.07 -2.39 -17.93
N VAL A 455 5.77 -1.10 -18.07
CA VAL A 455 6.28 -0.01 -17.21
C VAL A 455 5.12 0.60 -16.42
N TYR A 456 4.86 0.06 -15.24
CA TYR A 456 3.64 0.34 -14.47
C TYR A 456 3.91 0.94 -13.08
N GLY A 457 3.47 2.18 -12.88
CA GLY A 457 3.47 2.83 -11.56
C GLY A 457 2.15 2.66 -10.77
N ILE A 458 2.19 3.12 -9.53
CA ILE A 458 1.07 3.12 -8.56
C ILE A 458 0.74 4.52 -8.00
N HIS A 459 1.53 5.52 -8.36
CA HIS A 459 1.36 6.91 -7.91
C HIS A 459 0.13 7.57 -8.57
N ALA A 460 -0.69 8.29 -7.81
CA ALA A 460 -1.84 9.07 -8.31
C ALA A 460 -1.54 9.92 -9.54
N HIS A 461 -0.34 10.51 -9.53
CA HIS A 461 0.15 11.38 -10.57
C HIS A 461 0.86 10.51 -11.62
N GLY A 462 0.48 10.67 -12.90
CA GLY A 462 1.27 10.26 -14.07
C GLY A 462 1.71 8.79 -14.21
N SER A 463 1.22 7.83 -13.41
CA SER A 463 1.51 6.38 -13.56
C SER A 463 0.81 5.73 -14.77
N CYS A 464 0.55 6.49 -15.83
CA CYS A 464 -0.70 6.38 -16.60
C CYS A 464 -0.54 6.66 -18.11
N THR A 465 0.47 6.05 -18.75
CA THR A 465 0.58 5.95 -20.22
C THR A 465 0.89 4.51 -20.63
N TYR A 466 0.50 4.11 -21.86
CA TYR A 466 0.58 2.74 -22.41
C TYR A 466 0.82 2.80 -23.95
N ASN A 467 2.04 2.50 -24.46
CA ASN A 467 2.43 2.59 -25.91
C ASN A 467 3.42 1.48 -26.39
N VAL A 468 3.09 0.72 -27.46
CA VAL A 468 3.21 -0.75 -27.62
C VAL A 468 4.59 -1.42 -27.74
N LYS A 469 4.69 -2.74 -27.45
CA LYS A 469 5.79 -3.62 -27.92
C LYS A 469 5.91 -3.47 -29.44
N GLU A 470 7.15 -3.30 -29.92
CA GLU A 470 7.48 -3.25 -31.36
C GLU A 470 7.01 -1.98 -32.13
N ASN A 471 7.13 -0.79 -31.52
CA ASN A 471 7.52 0.41 -32.29
C ASN A 471 8.08 1.55 -31.42
N GLU A 472 9.34 1.93 -31.62
CA GLU A 472 9.97 3.05 -30.89
C GLU A 472 9.90 4.39 -31.65
N LEU A 473 9.52 4.40 -32.94
CA LEU A 473 9.58 5.58 -33.82
C LEU A 473 8.36 5.83 -34.72
N ALA A 474 7.32 4.98 -34.68
CA ALA A 474 6.13 5.15 -35.53
C ALA A 474 4.81 4.77 -34.84
N GLN A 475 3.79 5.59 -35.13
CA GLN A 475 2.34 5.36 -35.17
C GLN A 475 1.82 3.95 -34.76
N SER A 476 0.84 3.92 -33.84
CA SER A 476 -0.14 2.83 -33.54
C SER A 476 0.08 1.85 -32.34
N ALA A 477 -0.53 2.20 -31.19
CA ALA A 477 -1.44 1.37 -30.35
C ALA A 477 -0.97 0.19 -29.44
N ARG A 478 -1.24 0.33 -28.11
CA ARG A 478 -1.17 -0.64 -26.95
C ARG A 478 0.13 -0.64 -26.11
N GLY A 479 0.56 -1.66 -25.35
CA GLY A 479 1.52 -1.46 -24.21
C GLY A 479 3.02 -1.76 -24.43
N SER A 480 3.93 -0.78 -24.21
CA SER A 480 5.37 -0.87 -23.83
C SER A 480 6.09 0.50 -23.58
N ARG A 481 7.33 0.70 -24.08
CA ARG A 481 8.30 1.79 -23.88
C ARG A 481 7.92 3.18 -24.37
N ALA A 482 7.04 3.36 -25.36
CA ALA A 482 6.81 4.70 -25.94
C ALA A 482 6.09 5.66 -24.95
N THR A 483 5.65 5.15 -23.81
CA THR A 483 5.19 5.86 -22.60
C THR A 483 6.28 6.73 -21.97
N ALA A 484 7.49 6.19 -21.89
CA ALA A 484 8.70 6.88 -21.47
C ALA A 484 9.12 7.97 -22.47
N LEU A 485 8.94 7.73 -23.77
CA LEU A 485 9.18 8.71 -24.83
C LEU A 485 8.15 9.85 -24.80
N GLY A 486 6.88 9.57 -24.48
CA GLY A 486 5.92 10.63 -24.14
C GLY A 486 6.32 11.42 -22.89
N SER A 487 6.84 10.75 -21.86
CA SER A 487 7.24 11.40 -20.60
C SER A 487 8.38 12.42 -20.74
N GLN A 488 9.06 12.46 -21.90
CA GLN A 488 10.10 13.44 -22.21
C GLN A 488 9.60 14.88 -22.22
N MET A 489 8.30 15.09 -22.49
CA MET A 489 7.65 16.40 -22.51
C MET A 489 6.70 16.62 -21.33
N ASN A 490 6.42 15.59 -20.52
CA ASN A 490 5.69 15.74 -19.25
C ASN A 490 6.64 16.15 -18.11
N THR A 491 7.33 17.28 -18.29
CA THR A 491 8.25 17.85 -17.28
C THR A 491 7.53 18.30 -16.02
N HIS A 492 6.21 18.50 -16.09
CA HIS A 492 5.34 18.70 -14.94
C HIS A 492 5.31 17.49 -13.98
N TYR A 493 5.78 16.31 -14.40
CA TYR A 493 5.79 15.10 -13.59
C TYR A 493 7.19 14.52 -13.36
N LEU A 494 8.07 15.38 -12.86
CA LEU A 494 9.44 15.07 -12.40
C LEU A 494 9.54 15.18 -10.86
N PRO A 495 10.48 14.49 -10.20
CA PRO A 495 10.64 14.56 -8.75
C PRO A 495 10.87 16.01 -8.29
N ASP A 496 11.76 16.72 -8.98
CA ASP A 496 12.15 18.10 -8.67
C ASP A 496 10.94 19.08 -8.75
N VAL A 497 9.88 18.73 -9.49
CA VAL A 497 8.60 19.46 -9.51
C VAL A 497 7.68 19.01 -8.38
N ILE A 498 7.35 17.72 -8.29
CA ILE A 498 6.31 17.22 -7.38
C ILE A 498 6.76 17.25 -5.91
N ILE A 499 8.00 16.85 -5.63
CA ILE A 499 8.60 16.99 -4.30
C ILE A 499 8.79 18.49 -3.99
N GLY A 500 9.14 19.31 -4.99
CA GLY A 500 9.24 20.77 -4.85
C GLY A 500 7.91 21.50 -4.62
N GLU A 501 6.79 20.98 -5.10
CA GLU A 501 5.44 21.44 -4.76
C GLU A 501 5.06 21.00 -3.34
N LYS A 502 5.36 19.75 -2.97
CA LYS A 502 5.11 19.23 -1.62
C LYS A 502 5.94 19.94 -0.55
N MET A 503 7.20 20.31 -0.83
CA MET A 503 8.01 21.21 0.01
C MET A 503 7.30 22.53 0.30
N LYS A 504 6.71 23.17 -0.72
CA LYS A 504 5.98 24.45 -0.58
C LYS A 504 4.68 24.28 0.20
N GLU A 505 3.99 23.14 0.04
CA GLU A 505 2.83 22.80 0.86
C GLU A 505 3.23 22.69 2.34
N ILE A 506 4.25 21.88 2.66
CA ILE A 506 4.76 21.69 4.03
C ILE A 506 5.17 23.03 4.65
N ALA A 507 5.96 23.84 3.93
CA ALA A 507 6.43 25.14 4.40
C ALA A 507 5.26 26.05 4.79
N LYS A 508 4.26 26.19 3.90
CA LYS A 508 3.07 27.01 4.11
C LYS A 508 2.15 26.45 5.20
N LYS A 509 2.04 25.12 5.31
CA LYS A 509 1.06 24.43 6.15
C LYS A 509 1.47 24.36 7.62
N TYR A 510 2.76 24.24 7.89
CA TYR A 510 3.30 24.10 9.25
C TYR A 510 4.09 25.33 9.73
N ASP A 511 4.15 26.39 8.92
CA ASP A 511 4.96 27.61 9.10
C ASP A 511 6.45 27.29 9.36
N VAL A 512 7.03 26.46 8.49
CA VAL A 512 8.40 25.96 8.59
C VAL A 512 9.25 26.35 7.40
N LYS A 513 10.52 26.71 7.67
CA LYS A 513 11.49 27.05 6.63
C LYS A 513 12.06 25.78 5.98
N VAL A 514 11.32 25.23 5.03
CA VAL A 514 11.81 24.16 4.13
C VAL A 514 12.93 24.72 3.24
N GLY A 515 14.05 24.00 3.16
CA GLY A 515 15.20 24.33 2.33
C GLY A 515 15.21 23.58 1.00
N THR A 516 16.42 23.40 0.46
CA THR A 516 16.71 22.54 -0.70
C THR A 516 17.73 21.45 -0.32
N SER A 517 17.77 21.05 0.95
CA SER A 517 18.68 20.01 1.42
C SER A 517 18.16 18.62 1.07
N LYS A 518 19.04 17.62 1.15
CA LYS A 518 18.64 16.22 0.93
C LYS A 518 17.58 15.76 1.95
N ALA A 519 17.68 16.23 3.19
CA ALA A 519 16.70 15.93 4.24
C ALA A 519 15.33 16.57 3.98
N ASP A 520 15.28 17.81 3.44
CA ASP A 520 14.01 18.43 2.99
C ASP A 520 13.35 17.57 1.89
N SER A 521 14.13 17.04 0.95
CA SER A 521 13.63 16.18 -0.14
C SER A 521 13.12 14.82 0.36
N VAL A 522 13.85 14.17 1.28
CA VAL A 522 13.42 12.93 1.95
C VAL A 522 12.09 13.17 2.67
N ALA A 523 11.98 14.27 3.41
CA ALA A 523 10.79 14.61 4.19
C ALA A 523 9.57 14.94 3.33
N ALA A 524 9.74 15.71 2.27
CA ALA A 524 8.66 16.00 1.33
C ALA A 524 8.21 14.73 0.58
N MET A 525 9.14 13.85 0.19
CA MET A 525 8.80 12.54 -0.38
C MET A 525 8.06 11.63 0.63
N LEU A 526 8.34 11.75 1.93
CA LEU A 526 7.66 10.98 2.99
C LEU A 526 6.21 11.44 3.19
N ASP A 527 5.92 12.74 3.06
CA ASP A 527 4.53 13.21 3.05
C ASP A 527 3.79 12.85 1.75
N LEU A 528 4.48 12.86 0.61
CA LEU A 528 3.95 12.37 -0.67
C LEU A 528 3.58 10.88 -0.60
N LEU A 529 4.41 10.06 0.06
CA LEU A 529 4.10 8.67 0.40
C LEU A 529 2.85 8.57 1.29
N CYS A 530 2.76 9.36 2.37
CA CYS A 530 1.57 9.39 3.24
C CYS A 530 0.27 9.70 2.48
N ASP A 531 0.35 10.51 1.44
CA ASP A 531 -0.79 10.86 0.58
C ASP A 531 -1.12 9.76 -0.44
N GLU A 532 -0.13 9.02 -0.95
CA GLU A 532 -0.41 7.78 -1.70
C GLU A 532 -0.98 6.68 -0.80
N TYR A 533 -0.52 6.57 0.45
CA TYR A 533 -1.09 5.63 1.44
C TYR A 533 -2.54 6.02 1.76
N ALA A 534 -2.88 7.30 1.71
CA ALA A 534 -4.25 7.80 1.88
C ALA A 534 -5.20 7.31 0.79
N LYS A 535 -4.74 7.32 -0.46
CA LYS A 535 -5.52 6.96 -1.64
C LYS A 535 -5.56 5.44 -1.79
N GLU A 536 -4.42 4.77 -1.61
CA GLU A 536 -4.27 3.33 -1.78
C GLU A 536 -4.89 2.53 -0.64
N PHE A 537 -4.61 2.87 0.62
CA PHE A 537 -5.04 2.05 1.79
C PHE A 537 -6.36 2.53 2.40
N ALA A 538 -7.07 3.45 1.75
CA ALA A 538 -8.41 3.87 2.16
C ALA A 538 -9.31 2.65 2.37
N PHE A 539 -10.08 2.68 3.47
CA PHE A 539 -11.09 1.66 3.84
C PHE A 539 -10.55 0.25 4.16
N GLU A 540 -9.25 0.00 4.01
CA GLU A 540 -8.58 -1.29 4.35
C GLU A 540 -8.12 -1.36 5.82
N GLY A 541 -8.36 -0.33 6.63
CA GLY A 541 -8.04 -0.29 8.07
C GLY A 541 -6.54 -0.15 8.42
N ARG A 542 -5.62 -0.43 7.49
CA ARG A 542 -4.17 -0.52 7.82
C ARG A 542 -3.40 0.80 7.94
N ARG A 543 -3.83 1.89 7.27
CA ARG A 543 -3.07 3.17 7.19
C ARG A 543 -2.66 3.78 8.54
N PHE A 544 -3.38 3.49 9.62
CA PHE A 544 -3.23 4.18 10.89
C PHE A 544 -1.82 4.03 11.51
N TYR A 545 -1.25 2.83 11.50
CA TYR A 545 0.09 2.60 12.02
C TYR A 545 1.17 3.21 11.12
N ASP A 546 0.92 3.35 9.82
CA ASP A 546 1.83 4.05 8.91
C ASP A 546 1.92 5.54 9.26
N LEU A 547 0.80 6.18 9.64
CA LEU A 547 0.80 7.55 10.15
C LEU A 547 1.60 7.67 11.46
N GLN A 548 1.42 6.74 12.40
CA GLN A 548 2.21 6.72 13.64
C GLN A 548 3.71 6.54 13.34
N ARG A 549 4.07 5.66 12.39
CA ARG A 549 5.46 5.38 12.00
C ARG A 549 6.12 6.59 11.33
N ILE A 550 5.44 7.19 10.36
CA ILE A 550 5.91 8.40 9.67
C ILE A 550 6.06 9.56 10.67
N ALA A 551 5.15 9.70 11.64
CA ALA A 551 5.25 10.70 12.71
C ALA A 551 6.47 10.47 13.64
N ARG A 552 6.79 9.22 14.00
CA ARG A 552 8.03 8.91 14.74
C ARG A 552 9.26 9.27 13.90
N HIS A 553 9.32 8.82 12.65
CA HIS A 553 10.44 9.10 11.74
C HIS A 553 10.65 10.62 11.55
N PHE A 554 9.59 11.42 11.39
CA PHE A 554 9.71 12.88 11.32
C PHE A 554 10.27 13.51 12.61
N ASN A 555 9.90 13.02 13.80
CA ASN A 555 10.50 13.47 15.06
C ASN A 555 11.99 13.03 15.16
N GLU A 556 12.31 11.80 14.75
CA GLU A 556 13.67 11.24 14.73
C GLU A 556 14.61 11.97 13.75
N MET A 557 14.09 12.46 12.61
CA MET A 557 14.84 13.32 11.68
C MET A 557 15.21 14.68 12.29
N GLY A 558 14.47 15.16 13.30
CA GLY A 558 14.69 16.45 13.99
C GLY A 558 14.52 17.72 13.13
N ILE A 559 14.28 17.58 11.83
CA ILE A 559 14.10 18.69 10.89
C ILE A 559 12.88 19.53 11.24
N TRP A 560 13.00 20.84 11.08
CA TRP A 560 11.93 21.80 11.34
C TRP A 560 11.34 21.74 12.79
N GLY A 561 12.06 21.10 13.72
CA GLY A 561 11.70 20.91 15.14
C GLY A 561 11.55 19.43 15.50
N GLY A 562 12.09 19.00 16.65
CA GLY A 562 12.01 17.60 17.12
C GLY A 562 10.61 17.10 17.47
N ASP A 563 9.60 17.98 17.42
CA ASP A 563 8.17 17.71 17.57
C ASP A 563 7.39 17.74 16.24
N PHE A 564 8.08 17.97 15.11
CA PHE A 564 7.44 18.23 13.82
C PHE A 564 6.53 17.08 13.37
N GLY A 565 6.96 15.82 13.58
CA GLY A 565 6.15 14.63 13.32
C GLY A 565 4.90 14.53 14.19
N SER A 566 4.98 14.97 15.44
CA SER A 566 3.78 15.09 16.31
C SER A 566 2.84 16.20 15.84
N ARG A 567 3.35 17.39 15.47
CA ARG A 567 2.54 18.47 14.86
C ARG A 567 1.88 18.02 13.54
N TRP A 568 2.61 17.27 12.73
CA TRP A 568 2.15 16.67 11.48
C TRP A 568 1.04 15.64 11.71
N PHE A 569 1.18 14.78 12.73
CA PHE A 569 0.18 13.75 13.07
C PHE A 569 -1.13 14.36 13.54
N VAL A 570 -1.07 15.37 14.44
CA VAL A 570 -2.22 16.18 14.86
C VAL A 570 -2.98 16.74 13.66
N GLU A 571 -2.27 17.33 12.69
CA GLU A 571 -2.88 17.97 11.54
C GLU A 571 -3.44 16.98 10.50
N LYS A 572 -2.76 15.86 10.20
CA LYS A 572 -3.33 14.80 9.34
C LYS A 572 -4.61 14.19 9.94
N LEU A 573 -4.87 14.38 11.24
CA LEU A 573 -6.03 13.86 11.99
C LEU A 573 -7.02 14.94 12.48
N SER A 574 -6.78 16.22 12.17
CA SER A 574 -7.55 17.36 12.68
C SER A 574 -9.07 17.24 12.44
N GLY A 575 -9.46 16.65 11.30
CA GLY A 575 -10.85 16.38 10.95
C GLY A 575 -11.60 15.44 11.91
N ASN A 576 -10.91 14.63 12.69
CA ASN A 576 -11.51 13.70 13.66
C ASN A 576 -11.89 14.37 14.99
N LYS A 577 -11.39 15.58 15.27
CA LYS A 577 -11.54 16.31 16.54
C LYS A 577 -11.10 15.50 17.78
N PRO A 578 -9.81 15.11 17.89
CA PRO A 578 -9.29 14.38 19.05
C PRO A 578 -9.65 15.03 20.39
N GLN A 579 -9.97 14.21 21.39
CA GLN A 579 -10.26 14.62 22.77
C GLN A 579 -9.02 14.53 23.68
N LYS A 580 -7.98 13.83 23.23
CA LYS A 580 -6.64 13.81 23.84
C LYS A 580 -5.70 14.71 23.03
N ASP A 581 -4.69 15.25 23.70
CA ASP A 581 -3.59 15.95 23.03
C ASP A 581 -2.71 14.95 22.27
N LEU A 582 -2.71 15.01 20.94
CA LEU A 582 -1.88 14.14 20.10
C LEU A 582 -0.49 14.73 19.79
N HIS A 583 -0.10 15.85 20.39
CA HIS A 583 1.32 16.25 20.40
C HIS A 583 2.16 15.27 21.24
N ASP A 584 1.57 14.66 22.27
CA ASP A 584 2.15 13.56 23.07
C ASP A 584 1.95 12.19 22.38
N PRO A 585 3.04 11.48 21.99
CA PRO A 585 2.96 10.16 21.36
C PRO A 585 2.26 9.08 22.19
N ARG A 586 2.21 9.22 23.53
CA ARG A 586 1.51 8.26 24.40
C ARG A 586 -0.01 8.25 24.18
N ASN A 587 -0.56 9.35 23.66
CA ASN A 587 -1.97 9.46 23.33
C ASN A 587 -2.34 8.87 21.95
N TRP A 588 -1.37 8.39 21.16
CA TRP A 588 -1.61 7.80 19.84
C TRP A 588 -2.15 6.36 19.89
N TYR A 589 -2.18 5.74 21.07
CA TYR A 589 -2.47 4.32 21.29
C TYR A 589 -3.74 4.11 22.12
N LEU A 590 -4.34 2.92 22.01
CA LEU A 590 -5.47 2.50 22.84
C LEU A 590 -5.00 2.14 24.26
N PRO A 591 -5.84 2.34 25.29
CA PRO A 591 -5.50 1.92 26.65
C PRO A 591 -5.42 0.39 26.73
N PHE A 592 -4.26 -0.14 27.10
CA PHE A 592 -4.06 -1.59 27.24
C PHE A 592 -4.83 -2.19 28.43
N LYS A 593 -5.23 -3.46 28.30
CA LYS A 593 -5.89 -4.30 29.31
C LYS A 593 -5.61 -5.78 29.06
#